data_AF-A0A0F0IH69-F1
#
_entry.id   AF-A0A0F0IH69-F1
#
_cell.length_a   1.000
_cell.length_b   1.000
_cell.length_c   1.000
_cell.angle_alpha   90.00
_cell.angle_beta   90.00
_cell.angle_gamma   90.00
#
_symmetry.space_group_name_H-M   'P 1'
#
loop_
_entity.id
_entity.type
_entity.pdbx_description
1 polymer ?
#
loop_
_entity_poly.entity_id
_entity_poly.type
_entity_poly.pdbx_seq_one_letter_code
_entity_poly.pdbx_strand_id
1 'polypeptide(L)'
;MSPAVAQAGSASKDVKKESATARLLGSGTAGIAELLVFHPVDTTAKRLMSNQTRITSMEGMKHVVFKEYANASLGRKFTSLFPGLGYAAGYKVLQRIYKYGGQPFARDYLAKHHGAEFDNAFGKGTGKAIMHATAGSLIGIGEIVLLPLDVLKIKRQTNPEAFRGRGLFKIISDEGMGLYRGAGWTAARNAPGSFALFGGSAFAKEYIYNLQDYNSASWAQNFVASVCGASASLIVSAPLDVIKTRIQNRNFENPESGFRIVSNMMKNEGPTSFFKGLTPKLLMTGPKLVFSFWLAQTLIPAFGQVV
;
A
#
# COMPACT_ATOMS: atom_id res chain seq x y z
N MET A 1 -22.34 53.24 -16.85
CA MET A 1 -22.57 52.37 -15.67
C MET A 1 -22.08 50.97 -16.04
N SER A 2 -20.82 50.68 -15.74
CA SER A 2 -20.22 49.37 -15.99
C SER A 2 -20.55 48.45 -14.81
N PRO A 3 -21.04 47.22 -15.04
CA PRO A 3 -21.28 46.29 -13.95
C PRO A 3 -19.95 45.80 -13.40
N ALA A 4 -19.79 45.92 -12.08
CA ALA A 4 -18.64 45.45 -11.34
C ALA A 4 -18.52 43.93 -11.48
N VAL A 5 -17.34 43.48 -11.91
CA VAL A 5 -16.94 42.08 -11.94
C VAL A 5 -16.85 41.58 -10.50
N ALA A 6 -17.75 40.67 -10.11
CA ALA A 6 -17.67 39.94 -8.87
C ALA A 6 -16.37 39.12 -8.86
N GLN A 7 -15.44 39.48 -7.98
CA GLN A 7 -14.23 38.70 -7.71
C GLN A 7 -14.65 37.30 -7.20
N ALA A 8 -14.45 36.28 -8.04
CA ALA A 8 -14.60 34.89 -7.64
C ALA A 8 -13.59 34.59 -6.52
N GLY A 9 -14.10 34.36 -5.31
CA GLY A 9 -13.31 33.99 -4.14
C GLY A 9 -12.53 32.71 -4.41
N SER A 10 -11.23 32.74 -4.09
CA SER A 10 -10.35 31.57 -4.06
C SER A 10 -10.99 30.41 -3.27
N ALA A 11 -11.05 29.22 -3.86
CA ALA A 11 -11.55 27.97 -3.27
C ALA A 11 -10.77 27.46 -2.04
N SER A 12 -9.94 28.32 -1.42
CA SER A 12 -9.06 27.99 -0.30
C SER A 12 -9.61 28.38 1.08
N LYS A 13 -10.80 28.98 1.17
CA LYS A 13 -11.25 29.64 2.42
C LYS A 13 -12.14 28.86 3.39
N ASP A 14 -12.59 27.64 3.09
CA ASP A 14 -13.41 26.86 4.05
C ASP A 14 -12.91 25.43 4.28
N VAL A 15 -11.61 25.26 4.57
CA VAL A 15 -11.13 24.01 5.16
C VAL A 15 -11.37 24.10 6.67
N LYS A 16 -12.47 23.49 7.16
CA LYS A 16 -12.64 23.25 8.60
C LYS A 16 -11.34 22.63 9.13
N LYS A 17 -10.67 23.32 10.06
CA LYS A 17 -9.53 22.78 10.81
C LYS A 17 -10.07 21.65 11.69
N GLU A 18 -10.16 20.45 11.12
CA GLU A 18 -10.39 19.25 11.92
C GLU A 18 -9.21 19.08 12.88
N SER A 19 -9.50 18.72 14.13
CA SER A 19 -8.50 18.44 15.15
C SER A 19 -7.50 17.39 14.64
N ALA A 20 -6.19 17.66 14.79
CA ALA A 20 -5.14 16.71 14.44
C ALA A 20 -5.34 15.36 15.16
N THR A 21 -5.87 15.41 16.38
CA THR A 21 -6.23 14.24 17.19
C THR A 21 -7.38 13.44 16.56
N ALA A 22 -8.45 14.11 16.10
CA ALA A 22 -9.56 13.44 15.43
C ALA A 22 -9.12 12.76 14.13
N ARG A 23 -8.21 13.39 13.36
CA ARG A 23 -7.63 12.79 12.15
C ARG A 23 -6.75 11.58 12.47
N LEU A 24 -5.93 11.65 13.51
CA LEU A 24 -5.08 10.53 13.95
C LEU A 24 -5.92 9.35 14.44
N LEU A 25 -6.91 9.59 15.31
CA LEU A 25 -7.78 8.56 15.85
C LEU A 25 -8.67 7.95 14.76
N GLY A 26 -9.31 8.77 13.93
CA GLY A 26 -10.15 8.31 12.83
C GLY A 26 -9.37 7.51 11.78
N SER A 27 -8.19 7.99 11.37
CA SER A 27 -7.36 7.27 10.40
C SER A 27 -6.72 6.01 11.00
N GLY A 28 -6.37 5.99 12.28
CA GLY A 28 -5.86 4.81 12.99
C GLY A 28 -6.91 3.72 13.11
N THR A 29 -8.09 4.05 13.64
CA THR A 29 -9.22 3.12 13.81
C THR A 29 -9.73 2.58 12.48
N ALA A 30 -9.92 3.44 11.48
CA ALA A 30 -10.28 2.99 10.13
C ALA A 30 -9.22 2.06 9.53
N GLY A 31 -7.94 2.35 9.81
CA GLY A 31 -6.82 1.51 9.38
C GLY A 31 -6.87 0.12 10.00
N ILE A 32 -7.15 0.02 11.30
CA ILE A 32 -7.28 -1.24 12.02
C ILE A 32 -8.52 -2.01 11.54
N ALA A 33 -9.67 -1.36 11.41
CA ALA A 33 -10.90 -1.99 10.91
C ALA A 33 -10.71 -2.59 9.51
N GLU A 34 -10.11 -1.83 8.58
CA GLU A 34 -9.78 -2.32 7.24
C GLU A 34 -8.77 -3.48 7.31
N LEU A 35 -7.83 -3.45 8.26
CA LEU A 35 -6.91 -4.56 8.45
C LEU A 35 -7.65 -5.82 8.91
N LEU A 36 -8.53 -5.73 9.91
CA LEU A 36 -9.27 -6.90 10.42
C LEU A 36 -10.07 -7.61 9.33
N VAL A 37 -10.70 -6.86 8.43
CA VAL A 37 -11.51 -7.43 7.34
C VAL A 37 -10.63 -8.01 6.23
N PHE A 38 -9.56 -7.31 5.83
CA PHE A 38 -8.80 -7.65 4.62
C PHE A 38 -7.45 -8.35 4.87
N HIS A 39 -7.06 -8.58 6.13
CA HIS A 39 -5.83 -9.30 6.47
C HIS A 39 -5.76 -10.72 5.87
N PRO A 40 -6.87 -11.49 5.75
CA PRO A 40 -6.84 -12.79 5.07
C PRO A 40 -6.36 -12.71 3.62
N VAL A 41 -6.70 -11.63 2.92
CA VAL A 41 -6.28 -11.39 1.53
C VAL A 41 -4.78 -11.12 1.48
N ASP A 42 -4.26 -10.30 2.40
CA ASP A 42 -2.83 -9.99 2.49
C ASP A 42 -2.02 -11.26 2.79
N THR A 43 -2.42 -12.05 3.78
CA THR A 43 -1.78 -13.33 4.10
C THR A 43 -1.81 -14.30 2.91
N THR A 44 -2.95 -14.40 2.21
CA THR A 44 -3.09 -15.23 1.00
C THR A 44 -2.12 -14.78 -0.08
N ALA A 45 -2.09 -13.48 -0.39
CA ALA A 45 -1.18 -12.92 -1.40
C ALA A 45 0.29 -13.18 -1.02
N LYS A 46 0.68 -12.95 0.24
CA LYS A 46 2.06 -13.14 0.71
C LYS A 46 2.48 -14.60 0.67
N ARG A 47 1.61 -15.54 1.02
CA ARG A 47 1.87 -16.99 0.89
C ARG A 47 2.07 -17.38 -0.57
N LEU A 48 1.22 -16.91 -1.49
CA LEU A 48 1.38 -17.13 -2.94
C LEU A 48 2.69 -16.54 -3.47
N MET A 49 3.07 -15.32 -3.06
CA MET A 49 4.33 -14.65 -3.44
C MET A 49 5.56 -15.45 -2.99
N SER A 50 5.50 -16.03 -1.78
CA SER A 50 6.59 -16.82 -1.21
C SER A 50 6.71 -18.22 -1.82
N ASN A 51 5.66 -18.74 -2.45
CA ASN A 51 5.65 -20.07 -3.02
C ASN A 51 6.56 -20.16 -4.27
N GLN A 52 7.46 -21.14 -4.28
CA GLN A 52 8.41 -21.37 -5.38
C GLN A 52 7.96 -22.49 -6.32
N THR A 53 6.96 -23.28 -5.94
CA THR A 53 6.46 -24.37 -6.78
C THR A 53 5.41 -23.87 -7.78
N ARG A 54 5.16 -24.67 -8.82
CA ARG A 54 4.05 -24.44 -9.75
C ARG A 54 2.76 -25.00 -9.13
N ILE A 55 1.72 -24.16 -9.08
CA ILE A 55 0.39 -24.58 -8.62
C ILE A 55 -0.38 -25.08 -9.85
N THR A 56 -0.69 -26.37 -9.89
CA THR A 56 -1.41 -27.03 -11.00
C THR A 56 -2.81 -27.48 -10.62
N SER A 57 -3.17 -27.43 -9.33
CA SER A 57 -4.47 -27.90 -8.83
C SER A 57 -4.99 -27.01 -7.69
N MET A 58 -6.31 -27.08 -7.48
CA MET A 58 -6.97 -26.46 -6.33
C MET A 58 -6.40 -26.99 -5.00
N GLU A 59 -6.04 -28.28 -4.95
CA GLU A 59 -5.41 -28.89 -3.78
C GLU A 59 -4.06 -28.23 -3.48
N GLY A 60 -3.20 -28.09 -4.50
CA GLY A 60 -1.92 -27.39 -4.36
C GLY A 60 -2.11 -25.95 -3.89
N MET A 61 -3.12 -25.25 -4.39
CA MET A 61 -3.43 -23.89 -3.94
C MET A 61 -3.83 -23.86 -2.46
N LYS A 62 -4.68 -24.79 -1.99
CA LYS A 62 -5.04 -24.90 -0.57
C LYS A 62 -3.82 -25.12 0.31
N HIS A 63 -2.88 -25.98 -0.10
CA HIS A 63 -1.65 -26.21 0.64
C HIS A 63 -0.74 -24.99 0.69
N VAL A 64 -0.67 -24.20 -0.37
CA VAL A 64 0.08 -22.93 -0.35
C VAL A 64 -0.60 -21.90 0.57
N VAL A 65 -1.92 -21.74 0.44
CA VAL A 65 -2.67 -20.70 1.15
C VAL A 65 -2.86 -21.03 2.62
N PHE A 66 -3.15 -22.28 3.00
CA PHE A 66 -3.49 -22.68 4.36
C PHE A 66 -2.38 -23.49 5.05
N LYS A 67 -1.29 -23.86 4.35
CA LYS A 67 -0.17 -24.63 4.89
C LYS A 67 -0.65 -25.94 5.53
N GLU A 68 -0.23 -26.23 6.76
CA GLU A 68 -0.66 -27.38 7.56
C GLU A 68 -2.18 -27.44 7.80
N TYR A 69 -2.89 -26.32 7.65
CA TYR A 69 -4.35 -26.24 7.83
C TYR A 69 -5.15 -26.51 6.54
N ALA A 70 -4.50 -26.94 5.45
CA ALA A 70 -5.16 -27.19 4.16
C ALA A 70 -6.32 -28.20 4.21
N ASN A 71 -6.24 -29.16 5.13
CA ASN A 71 -7.26 -30.18 5.37
C ASN A 71 -8.09 -29.95 6.64
N ALA A 72 -7.91 -28.79 7.30
CA ALA A 72 -8.70 -28.43 8.47
C ALA A 72 -10.11 -27.94 8.10
N SER A 73 -10.97 -27.81 9.12
CA SER A 73 -12.30 -27.21 9.00
C SER A 73 -12.21 -25.76 8.51
N LEU A 74 -13.32 -25.24 7.94
CA LEU A 74 -13.39 -23.89 7.39
C LEU A 74 -13.00 -22.81 8.42
N GLY A 75 -13.45 -22.95 9.67
CA GLY A 75 -13.11 -22.03 10.75
C GLY A 75 -11.60 -22.01 11.05
N ARG A 76 -10.95 -23.17 11.13
CA ARG A 76 -9.49 -23.25 11.33
C ARG A 76 -8.70 -22.71 10.14
N LYS A 77 -9.17 -22.95 8.92
CA LYS A 77 -8.61 -22.33 7.71
C LYS A 77 -8.67 -20.81 7.78
N PHE A 78 -9.82 -20.27 8.15
CA PHE A 78 -10.01 -18.83 8.28
C PHE A 78 -9.08 -18.22 9.35
N THR A 79 -9.03 -18.78 10.56
CA THR A 79 -8.16 -18.27 11.62
C THR A 79 -6.67 -18.40 11.28
N SER A 80 -6.28 -19.41 10.49
CA SER A 80 -4.91 -19.57 9.99
C SER A 80 -4.42 -18.43 9.09
N LEU A 81 -5.32 -17.57 8.61
CA LEU A 81 -5.00 -16.41 7.77
C LEU A 81 -4.73 -15.12 8.57
N PHE A 82 -4.79 -15.16 9.91
CA PHE A 82 -4.49 -14.03 10.80
C PHE A 82 -3.09 -13.99 11.47
N PRO A 83 -2.06 -14.74 11.04
CA PRO A 83 -0.77 -14.61 11.69
C PRO A 83 -0.17 -13.23 11.40
N GLY A 84 0.45 -12.64 12.42
CA GLY A 84 1.13 -11.36 12.30
C GLY A 84 0.20 -10.14 12.30
N LEU A 85 -1.10 -10.32 12.58
CA LEU A 85 -2.07 -9.23 12.64
C LEU A 85 -1.60 -8.06 13.54
N GLY A 86 -1.00 -8.34 14.70
CA GLY A 86 -0.46 -7.31 15.59
C GLY A 86 0.67 -6.49 14.95
N TYR A 87 1.63 -7.15 14.29
CA TYR A 87 2.69 -6.47 13.54
C TYR A 87 2.12 -5.69 12.35
N ALA A 88 1.12 -6.26 11.66
CA ALA A 88 0.42 -5.59 10.58
C ALA A 88 -0.30 -4.33 11.05
N ALA A 89 -0.94 -4.37 12.23
CA ALA A 89 -1.62 -3.22 12.83
C ALA A 89 -0.61 -2.13 13.18
N GLY A 90 0.46 -2.47 13.91
CA GLY A 90 1.51 -1.50 14.28
C GLY A 90 2.17 -0.86 13.06
N TYR A 91 2.56 -1.68 12.07
CA TYR A 91 3.09 -1.20 10.81
C TYR A 91 2.11 -0.27 10.08
N LYS A 92 0.84 -0.64 9.96
CA LYS A 92 -0.16 0.14 9.24
C LYS A 92 -0.46 1.48 9.90
N VAL A 93 -0.54 1.52 11.23
CA VAL A 93 -0.73 2.77 11.98
C VAL A 93 0.46 3.69 11.77
N LEU A 94 1.69 3.21 11.97
CA LEU A 94 2.89 4.01 11.76
C LEU A 94 3.06 4.45 10.31
N GLN A 95 2.71 3.58 9.35
CA GLN A 95 2.71 3.92 7.93
C GLN A 95 1.72 5.03 7.62
N ARG A 96 0.51 5.00 8.20
CA ARG A 96 -0.48 6.07 8.03
C ARG A 96 0.00 7.38 8.64
N ILE A 97 0.54 7.36 9.86
CA ILE A 97 1.11 8.55 10.51
C ILE A 97 2.22 9.15 9.65
N TYR A 98 3.16 8.31 9.22
CA TYR A 98 4.30 8.75 8.40
C TYR A 98 3.85 9.31 7.04
N LYS A 99 2.97 8.60 6.33
CA LYS A 99 2.53 9.02 4.99
C LYS A 99 1.61 10.24 5.04
N TYR A 100 0.58 10.23 5.88
CA TYR A 100 -0.35 11.35 5.97
C TYR A 100 0.26 12.57 6.64
N GLY A 101 1.23 12.40 7.53
CA GLY A 101 2.00 13.50 8.10
C GLY A 101 3.04 14.07 7.13
N GLY A 102 3.78 13.20 6.42
CA GLY A 102 4.91 13.61 5.59
C GLY A 102 4.56 14.03 4.17
N GLN A 103 3.56 13.41 3.54
CA GLN A 103 3.22 13.68 2.14
C GLN A 103 2.75 15.10 1.87
N PRO A 104 1.92 15.74 2.73
CA PRO A 104 1.58 17.15 2.56
C PRO A 104 2.82 18.04 2.58
N PHE A 105 3.77 17.79 3.48
CA PHE A 105 5.02 18.56 3.55
C PHE A 105 5.83 18.47 2.24
N ALA A 106 6.06 17.25 1.74
CA ALA A 106 6.78 17.04 0.48
C ALA A 106 6.05 17.67 -0.72
N ARG A 107 4.71 17.52 -0.77
CA ARG A 107 3.87 18.13 -1.81
C ARG A 107 3.96 19.65 -1.77
N ASP A 108 3.79 20.25 -0.59
CA ASP A 108 3.74 21.70 -0.43
C ASP A 108 5.11 22.33 -0.72
N TYR A 109 6.20 21.64 -0.36
CA TYR A 109 7.55 22.00 -0.76
C TYR A 109 7.70 22.00 -2.28
N LEU A 110 7.31 20.92 -2.97
CA LEU A 110 7.39 20.82 -4.42
C LEU A 110 6.49 21.85 -5.12
N ALA A 111 5.28 22.07 -4.63
CA ALA A 111 4.36 23.06 -5.19
C ALA A 111 4.93 24.48 -5.10
N LYS A 112 5.54 24.82 -3.96
CA LYS A 112 6.11 26.15 -3.71
C LYS A 112 7.37 26.43 -4.55
N HIS A 113 8.24 25.44 -4.74
CA HIS A 113 9.56 25.66 -5.35
C HIS A 113 9.66 25.16 -6.79
N HIS A 114 8.87 24.16 -7.18
CA HIS A 114 8.98 23.46 -8.46
C HIS A 114 7.63 23.35 -9.22
N GLY A 115 6.53 23.89 -8.67
CA GLY A 115 5.20 23.73 -9.26
C GLY A 115 5.10 24.23 -10.71
N ALA A 116 5.69 25.40 -10.99
CA ALA A 116 5.74 25.96 -12.35
C ALA A 116 6.53 25.07 -13.32
N GLU A 117 7.58 24.39 -12.86
CA GLU A 117 8.38 23.49 -13.69
C GLU A 117 7.56 22.25 -14.10
N PHE A 118 6.80 21.69 -13.16
CA PHE A 118 5.87 20.58 -13.46
C PHE A 118 4.76 21.01 -14.43
N ASP A 119 4.16 22.17 -14.22
CA ASP A 119 3.11 22.69 -15.09
C ASP A 119 3.63 22.99 -16.51
N ASN A 120 4.84 23.54 -16.62
CA ASN A 120 5.46 23.82 -17.91
C ASN A 120 5.87 22.55 -18.66
N ALA A 121 6.36 21.53 -17.95
CA ALA A 121 6.81 20.29 -18.56
C ALA A 121 5.65 19.36 -18.97
N PHE A 122 4.55 19.36 -18.21
CA PHE A 122 3.48 18.35 -18.36
C PHE A 122 2.07 18.94 -18.52
N GLY A 123 1.91 20.26 -18.49
CA GLY A 123 0.61 20.93 -18.47
C GLY A 123 -0.01 20.97 -17.07
N LYS A 124 -1.01 21.83 -16.84
CA LYS A 124 -1.55 22.11 -15.49
C LYS A 124 -2.21 20.91 -14.79
N GLY A 125 -2.93 20.06 -15.53
CA GLY A 125 -3.60 18.88 -14.97
C GLY A 125 -2.60 17.77 -14.63
N THR A 126 -1.87 17.33 -15.64
CA THR A 126 -0.88 16.24 -15.54
C THR A 126 0.35 16.65 -14.73
N GLY A 127 0.79 17.91 -14.78
CA GLY A 127 1.84 18.47 -13.95
C GLY A 127 1.53 18.36 -12.46
N LYS A 128 0.31 18.74 -12.06
CA LYS A 128 -0.18 18.51 -10.69
C LYS A 128 -0.12 17.02 -10.33
N ALA A 129 -0.66 16.13 -11.17
CA ALA A 129 -0.66 14.68 -10.90
C ALA A 129 0.76 14.10 -10.74
N ILE A 130 1.71 14.51 -11.60
CA ILE A 130 3.11 14.10 -11.55
C ILE A 130 3.80 14.65 -10.30
N MET A 131 3.58 15.90 -9.93
CA MET A 131 4.10 16.48 -8.70
C MET A 131 3.61 15.70 -7.46
N HIS A 132 2.32 15.34 -7.42
CA HIS A 132 1.77 14.49 -6.37
C HIS A 132 2.41 13.09 -6.36
N ALA A 133 2.71 12.52 -7.54
CA ALA A 133 3.43 11.25 -7.67
C ALA A 133 4.87 11.33 -7.17
N THR A 134 5.56 12.43 -7.44
CA THR A 134 6.92 12.68 -6.93
C THR A 134 6.91 12.82 -5.42
N ALA A 135 5.99 13.63 -4.85
CA ALA A 135 5.82 13.72 -3.39
C ALA A 135 5.53 12.35 -2.76
N GLY A 136 4.61 11.58 -3.36
CA GLY A 136 4.28 10.23 -2.92
C GLY A 136 5.48 9.27 -3.00
N SER A 137 6.31 9.39 -4.03
CA SER A 137 7.52 8.58 -4.21
C SER A 137 8.59 8.91 -3.17
N LEU A 138 8.83 10.20 -2.89
CA LEU A 138 9.79 10.64 -1.88
C LEU A 138 9.43 10.11 -0.49
N ILE A 139 8.17 10.27 -0.09
CA ILE A 139 7.66 9.71 1.16
C ILE A 139 7.64 8.18 1.11
N GLY A 140 7.30 7.59 -0.04
CA GLY A 140 7.35 6.15 -0.23
C GLY A 140 8.74 5.56 -0.02
N ILE A 141 9.80 6.22 -0.50
CA ILE A 141 11.18 5.78 -0.26
C ILE A 141 11.52 5.87 1.23
N GLY A 142 11.13 6.95 1.90
CA GLY A 142 11.37 7.13 3.33
C GLY A 142 10.65 6.12 4.23
N GLU A 143 9.69 5.36 3.69
CA GLU A 143 9.04 4.24 4.40
C GLU A 143 10.02 3.13 4.83
N ILE A 144 11.27 3.15 4.34
CA ILE A 144 12.37 2.31 4.85
C ILE A 144 12.50 2.39 6.38
N VAL A 145 12.16 3.54 7.01
CA VAL A 145 12.19 3.66 8.48
C VAL A 145 11.26 2.66 9.19
N LEU A 146 10.20 2.21 8.51
CA LEU A 146 9.21 1.26 9.04
C LEU A 146 9.50 -0.19 8.65
N LEU A 147 10.59 -0.43 7.91
CA LEU A 147 10.95 -1.75 7.39
C LEU A 147 11.09 -2.83 8.46
N PRO A 148 11.61 -2.55 9.68
CA PRO A 148 11.67 -3.56 10.73
C PRO A 148 10.30 -4.20 11.03
N LEU A 149 9.24 -3.40 11.12
CA LEU A 149 7.89 -3.92 11.36
C LEU A 149 7.32 -4.65 10.15
N ASP A 150 7.63 -4.18 8.93
CA ASP A 150 7.20 -4.86 7.70
C ASP A 150 7.83 -6.25 7.57
N VAL A 151 9.12 -6.38 7.88
CA VAL A 151 9.82 -7.67 7.91
C VAL A 151 9.19 -8.61 8.93
N LEU A 152 8.92 -8.12 10.15
CA LEU A 152 8.29 -8.93 11.20
C LEU A 152 6.90 -9.40 10.80
N LYS A 153 6.09 -8.52 10.20
CA LYS A 153 4.76 -8.85 9.65
C LYS A 153 4.84 -9.94 8.58
N ILE A 154 5.66 -9.74 7.55
CA ILE A 154 5.76 -10.65 6.41
C ILE A 154 6.25 -12.02 6.87
N LYS A 155 7.32 -12.05 7.68
CA LYS A 155 7.88 -13.29 8.19
C LYS A 155 6.86 -14.03 9.06
N ARG A 156 6.03 -13.34 9.85
CA ARG A 156 4.96 -14.02 10.61
C ARG A 156 3.88 -14.62 9.70
N GLN A 157 3.59 -14.03 8.54
CA GLN A 157 2.64 -14.57 7.55
C GLN A 157 3.20 -15.76 6.76
N THR A 158 4.48 -15.70 6.38
CA THR A 158 5.11 -16.64 5.43
C THR A 158 6.01 -17.67 6.09
N ASN A 159 6.67 -17.37 7.20
CA ASN A 159 7.57 -18.26 7.94
C ASN A 159 7.45 -18.06 9.48
N PRO A 160 6.36 -18.54 10.11
CA PRO A 160 6.14 -18.39 11.55
C PRO A 160 7.21 -19.02 12.43
N GLU A 161 7.89 -20.06 11.93
CA GLU A 161 8.92 -20.81 12.66
C GLU A 161 10.14 -19.96 12.99
N ALA A 162 10.43 -18.94 12.18
CA ALA A 162 11.52 -17.99 12.44
C ALA A 162 11.37 -17.20 13.77
N PHE A 163 10.19 -17.24 14.39
CA PHE A 163 9.89 -16.61 15.68
C PHE A 163 9.84 -17.61 16.85
N ARG A 164 10.02 -18.91 16.60
CA ARG A 164 9.81 -19.95 17.62
C ARG A 164 10.81 -19.75 18.76
N GLY A 165 10.30 -19.57 19.98
CA GLY A 165 11.10 -19.36 21.18
C GLY A 165 11.73 -17.96 21.31
N ARG A 166 11.44 -17.01 20.42
CA ARG A 166 11.97 -15.64 20.49
C ARG A 166 10.86 -14.60 20.61
N GLY A 167 10.89 -13.81 21.68
CA GLY A 167 10.04 -12.63 21.85
C GLY A 167 10.49 -11.46 20.97
N LEU A 168 9.65 -10.43 20.84
CA LEU A 168 9.92 -9.26 19.98
C LEU A 168 11.26 -8.59 20.29
N PHE A 169 11.53 -8.28 21.57
CA PHE A 169 12.77 -7.62 21.98
C PHE A 169 14.02 -8.44 21.65
N LYS A 170 13.93 -9.77 21.85
CA LYS A 170 15.02 -10.68 21.51
C LYS A 170 15.28 -10.72 20.00
N ILE A 171 14.23 -10.70 19.18
CA ILE A 171 14.40 -10.63 17.71
C ILE A 171 15.04 -9.30 17.31
N ILE A 172 14.62 -8.18 17.91
CA ILE A 172 15.22 -6.88 17.62
C ILE A 172 16.70 -6.85 18.01
N SER A 173 17.05 -7.41 19.18
CA SER A 173 18.45 -7.47 19.63
C SER A 173 19.29 -8.41 18.77
N ASP A 174 18.78 -9.60 18.46
CA ASP A 174 19.51 -10.63 17.72
C ASP A 174 19.73 -10.22 16.26
N GLU A 175 18.71 -9.63 15.62
CA GLU A 175 18.73 -9.36 14.18
C GLU A 175 19.27 -7.96 13.83
N GLY A 176 19.08 -6.96 14.71
CA GLY A 176 19.55 -5.59 14.52
C GLY A 176 19.27 -5.04 13.12
N MET A 177 20.33 -4.64 12.41
CA MET A 177 20.23 -4.10 11.04
C MET A 177 19.74 -5.10 9.99
N GLY A 178 19.73 -6.41 10.30
CA GLY A 178 19.11 -7.44 9.48
C GLY A 178 17.62 -7.21 9.25
N LEU A 179 16.95 -6.45 10.12
CA LEU A 179 15.56 -6.03 9.96
C LEU A 179 15.35 -5.00 8.83
N TYR A 180 16.42 -4.39 8.31
CA TYR A 180 16.37 -3.51 7.13
C TYR A 180 16.62 -4.25 5.81
N ARG A 181 16.65 -5.59 5.83
CA ARG A 181 16.78 -6.39 4.61
C ARG A 181 15.60 -6.13 3.66
N GLY A 182 15.95 -5.85 2.41
CA GLY A 182 14.98 -5.44 1.39
C GLY A 182 14.71 -3.94 1.34
N ALA A 183 15.50 -3.09 2.00
CA ALA A 183 15.36 -1.63 1.92
C ALA A 183 15.44 -1.11 0.48
N GLY A 184 16.47 -1.51 -0.28
CA GLY A 184 16.60 -1.13 -1.69
C GLY A 184 15.40 -1.56 -2.54
N TRP A 185 14.89 -2.77 -2.30
CA TRP A 185 13.69 -3.29 -2.99
C TRP A 185 12.41 -2.56 -2.57
N THR A 186 12.32 -2.12 -1.32
CA THR A 186 11.20 -1.31 -0.83
C THR A 186 11.19 0.06 -1.50
N ALA A 187 12.34 0.74 -1.57
CA ALA A 187 12.47 2.00 -2.28
C ALA A 187 12.16 1.85 -3.78
N ALA A 188 12.79 0.86 -4.43
CA ALA A 188 12.58 0.56 -5.84
C ALA A 188 11.12 0.24 -6.16
N ARG A 189 10.38 -0.37 -5.23
CA ARG A 189 8.95 -0.68 -5.34
C ARG A 189 8.07 0.55 -5.19
N ASN A 190 8.36 1.39 -4.20
CA ASN A 190 7.46 2.47 -3.78
C ASN A 190 7.44 3.64 -4.77
N ALA A 191 8.54 3.94 -5.45
CA ALA A 191 8.59 5.00 -6.46
C ALA A 191 7.70 4.69 -7.70
N PRO A 192 7.95 3.63 -8.50
CA PRO A 192 7.12 3.33 -9.67
C PRO A 192 5.68 2.98 -9.29
N GLY A 193 5.47 2.37 -8.13
CA GLY A 193 4.13 2.15 -7.60
C GLY A 193 3.36 3.45 -7.36
N SER A 194 4.04 4.53 -6.92
CA SER A 194 3.39 5.84 -6.73
C SER A 194 3.07 6.49 -8.06
N PHE A 195 4.00 6.48 -9.02
CA PHE A 195 3.73 7.00 -10.37
C PHE A 195 2.56 6.29 -11.05
N ALA A 196 2.51 4.96 -10.97
CA ALA A 196 1.39 4.20 -11.51
C ALA A 196 0.07 4.48 -10.77
N LEU A 197 0.11 4.74 -9.46
CA LEU A 197 -1.08 5.13 -8.68
C LEU A 197 -1.69 6.44 -9.20
N PHE A 198 -0.89 7.50 -9.26
CA PHE A 198 -1.37 8.81 -9.68
C PHE A 198 -1.64 8.84 -11.19
N GLY A 199 -0.79 8.20 -12.00
CA GLY A 199 -0.98 8.08 -13.44
C GLY A 199 -2.25 7.32 -13.82
N GLY A 200 -2.54 6.18 -13.17
CA GLY A 200 -3.77 5.44 -13.41
C GLY A 200 -5.03 6.20 -12.96
N SER A 201 -4.93 7.02 -11.92
CA SER A 201 -6.02 7.91 -11.49
C SER A 201 -6.24 9.06 -12.46
N ALA A 202 -5.17 9.71 -12.92
CA ALA A 202 -5.21 10.76 -13.93
C ALA A 202 -5.78 10.22 -15.25
N PHE A 203 -5.34 9.04 -15.68
CA PHE A 203 -5.83 8.38 -16.89
C PHE A 203 -7.35 8.22 -16.87
N ALA A 204 -7.91 7.75 -15.75
CA ALA A 204 -9.35 7.60 -15.62
C ALA A 204 -10.08 8.96 -15.67
N LYS A 205 -9.56 9.99 -14.98
CA LYS A 205 -10.20 11.31 -14.97
C LYS A 205 -10.17 11.98 -16.34
N GLU A 206 -9.04 11.89 -17.03
CA GLU A 206 -8.82 12.58 -18.29
C GLU A 206 -9.36 11.82 -19.50
N TYR A 207 -9.05 10.53 -19.64
CA TYR A 207 -9.40 9.79 -20.86
C TYR A 207 -10.71 9.03 -20.76
N ILE A 208 -11.09 8.54 -19.56
CA ILE A 208 -12.37 7.83 -19.39
C ILE A 208 -13.50 8.83 -19.18
N TYR A 209 -13.27 9.89 -18.39
CA TYR A 209 -14.30 10.85 -18.02
C TYR A 209 -14.17 12.23 -18.67
N ASN A 210 -13.12 12.49 -19.45
CA ASN A 210 -12.90 13.77 -20.16
C ASN A 210 -12.95 15.01 -19.24
N LEU A 211 -12.49 14.85 -17.99
CA LEU A 211 -12.49 15.93 -17.01
C LEU A 211 -11.32 16.89 -17.26
N GLN A 212 -11.67 18.17 -17.47
CA GLN A 212 -10.69 19.25 -17.59
C GLN A 212 -10.23 19.77 -16.21
N ASP A 213 -11.12 19.78 -15.22
CA ASP A 213 -10.79 20.02 -13.82
C ASP A 213 -10.99 18.74 -13.00
N TYR A 214 -9.91 18.16 -12.48
CA TYR A 214 -9.97 16.94 -11.69
C TYR A 214 -10.73 17.10 -10.36
N ASN A 215 -10.94 18.34 -9.92
CA ASN A 215 -11.68 18.66 -8.68
C ASN A 215 -13.20 18.65 -8.90
N SER A 216 -13.68 18.73 -10.15
CA SER A 216 -15.11 18.63 -10.47
C SER A 216 -15.60 17.19 -10.56
N ALA A 217 -14.71 16.21 -10.38
CA ALA A 217 -15.03 14.80 -10.40
C ALA A 217 -16.10 14.45 -9.35
N SER A 218 -17.17 13.78 -9.78
CA SER A 218 -18.19 13.24 -8.88
C SER A 218 -17.59 12.15 -7.96
N TRP A 219 -18.33 11.76 -6.92
CA TRP A 219 -17.91 10.67 -6.04
C TRP A 219 -17.64 9.37 -6.82
N ALA A 220 -18.52 9.01 -7.76
CA ALA A 220 -18.38 7.81 -8.56
C ALA A 220 -17.15 7.86 -9.48
N GLN A 221 -16.89 9.03 -10.09
CA GLN A 221 -15.70 9.24 -10.92
C GLN A 221 -14.41 9.13 -10.09
N ASN A 222 -14.39 9.71 -8.89
CA ASN A 222 -13.25 9.58 -7.96
C ASN A 222 -13.06 8.14 -7.48
N PHE A 223 -14.14 7.40 -7.25
CA PHE A 223 -14.07 5.98 -6.90
C PHE A 223 -13.43 5.15 -8.03
N VAL A 224 -13.92 5.28 -9.27
CA VAL A 224 -13.36 4.57 -10.42
C VAL A 224 -11.91 4.97 -10.67
N ALA A 225 -11.59 6.26 -10.60
CA ALA A 225 -10.21 6.73 -10.73
C ALA A 225 -9.30 6.17 -9.62
N SER A 226 -9.81 6.00 -8.40
CA SER A 226 -9.07 5.37 -7.30
C SER A 226 -8.82 3.88 -7.56
N VAL A 227 -9.80 3.16 -8.11
CA VAL A 227 -9.66 1.74 -8.51
C VAL A 227 -8.64 1.60 -9.65
N CYS A 228 -8.70 2.44 -10.68
CA CYS A 228 -7.75 2.45 -11.79
C CYS A 228 -6.32 2.72 -11.29
N GLY A 229 -6.14 3.76 -10.47
CA GLY A 229 -4.84 4.08 -9.87
C GLY A 229 -4.31 2.95 -9.00
N ALA A 230 -5.11 2.43 -8.06
CA ALA A 230 -4.71 1.35 -7.19
C ALA A 230 -4.34 0.07 -7.97
N SER A 231 -5.09 -0.25 -9.03
CA SER A 231 -4.82 -1.40 -9.89
C SER A 231 -3.53 -1.23 -10.70
N ALA A 232 -3.31 -0.06 -11.30
CA ALA A 232 -2.07 0.25 -12.02
C ALA A 232 -0.86 0.15 -11.09
N SER A 233 -0.96 0.72 -9.88
CA SER A 233 0.07 0.61 -8.84
C SER A 233 0.39 -0.83 -8.47
N LEU A 234 -0.64 -1.67 -8.27
CA LEU A 234 -0.47 -3.10 -7.97
C LEU A 234 0.21 -3.85 -9.11
N ILE A 235 -0.17 -3.60 -10.37
CA ILE A 235 0.41 -4.27 -11.54
C ILE A 235 1.89 -3.89 -11.70
N VAL A 236 2.20 -2.60 -11.65
CA VAL A 236 3.58 -2.09 -11.83
C VAL A 236 4.48 -2.52 -10.68
N SER A 237 3.97 -2.53 -9.45
CA SER A 237 4.76 -2.93 -8.28
C SER A 237 4.82 -4.45 -8.04
N ALA A 238 4.02 -5.26 -8.74
CA ALA A 238 3.92 -6.71 -8.48
C ALA A 238 5.28 -7.44 -8.54
N PRO A 239 6.14 -7.24 -9.57
CA PRO A 239 7.42 -7.93 -9.64
C PRO A 239 8.31 -7.64 -8.43
N LEU A 240 8.37 -6.38 -8.03
CA LEU A 240 9.18 -5.91 -6.90
C LEU A 240 8.60 -6.38 -5.56
N ASP A 241 7.27 -6.44 -5.44
CA ASP A 241 6.57 -7.00 -4.29
C ASP A 241 6.90 -8.48 -4.09
N VAL A 242 6.93 -9.29 -5.16
CA VAL A 242 7.29 -10.71 -5.08
C VAL A 242 8.75 -10.87 -4.65
N ILE A 243 9.67 -10.16 -5.29
CA ILE A 243 11.10 -10.22 -4.96
C ILE A 243 11.34 -9.82 -3.51
N LYS A 244 10.78 -8.69 -3.08
CA LYS A 244 10.85 -8.21 -1.69
C LYS A 244 10.32 -9.26 -0.71
N THR A 245 9.14 -9.82 -1.00
CA THR A 245 8.52 -10.83 -0.12
C THR A 245 9.41 -12.07 0.03
N ARG A 246 10.07 -12.51 -1.05
CA ARG A 246 10.99 -13.66 -1.01
C ARG A 246 12.27 -13.37 -0.24
N ILE A 247 12.86 -12.19 -0.40
CA ILE A 247 14.03 -11.75 0.38
C ILE A 247 13.70 -11.77 1.87
N GLN A 248 12.55 -11.21 2.26
CA GLN A 248 12.14 -11.10 3.66
C GLN A 248 11.65 -12.43 4.25
N ASN A 249 11.23 -13.38 3.41
CA ASN A 249 10.85 -14.72 3.84
C ASN A 249 12.06 -15.60 4.23
N ARG A 250 13.26 -15.32 3.68
CA ARG A 250 14.47 -16.11 3.99
C ARG A 250 14.81 -16.06 5.48
N ASN A 251 15.48 -17.10 5.96
CA ASN A 251 16.01 -17.11 7.33
C ASN A 251 17.09 -16.05 7.48
N PHE A 252 17.19 -15.47 8.68
CA PHE A 252 18.14 -14.39 8.90
C PHE A 252 19.60 -14.88 8.79
N GLU A 253 19.84 -16.14 9.17
CA GLU A 253 21.13 -16.82 9.11
C GLU A 253 21.60 -17.15 7.69
N ASN A 254 20.70 -17.25 6.71
CA ASN A 254 21.04 -17.59 5.33
C ASN A 254 20.44 -16.57 4.34
N PRO A 255 21.02 -15.36 4.27
CA PRO A 255 20.58 -14.34 3.34
C PRO A 255 20.86 -14.75 1.89
N GLU A 256 19.96 -14.36 0.99
CA GLU A 256 20.14 -14.52 -0.45
C GLU A 256 20.04 -13.16 -1.13
N SER A 257 20.96 -12.89 -2.06
CA SER A 257 20.91 -11.65 -2.87
C SER A 257 19.62 -11.60 -3.69
N GLY A 258 19.01 -10.42 -3.78
CA GLY A 258 17.82 -10.19 -4.59
C GLY A 258 18.03 -10.55 -6.06
N PHE A 259 19.21 -10.28 -6.62
CA PHE A 259 19.56 -10.68 -7.99
C PHE A 259 19.62 -12.20 -8.17
N ARG A 260 20.08 -12.94 -7.15
CA ARG A 260 20.06 -14.40 -7.18
C ARG A 260 18.64 -14.94 -7.11
N ILE A 261 17.77 -14.33 -6.28
CA ILE A 261 16.34 -14.65 -6.24
C ILE A 261 15.69 -14.41 -7.61
N VAL A 262 15.97 -13.28 -8.26
CA VAL A 262 15.47 -12.96 -9.61
C VAL A 262 15.95 -14.00 -10.63
N SER A 263 17.24 -14.34 -10.62
CA SER A 263 17.81 -15.34 -11.52
C SER A 263 17.16 -16.72 -11.32
N ASN A 264 16.99 -17.15 -10.06
CA ASN A 264 16.36 -18.41 -9.71
C ASN A 264 14.87 -18.44 -10.10
N MET A 265 14.15 -17.34 -9.91
CA MET A 265 12.76 -17.19 -10.35
C MET A 265 12.64 -17.37 -11.86
N MET A 266 13.45 -16.64 -12.63
CA MET A 266 13.44 -16.72 -14.09
C MET A 266 13.78 -18.13 -14.58
N LYS A 267 14.80 -18.77 -14.00
CA LYS A 267 15.27 -20.10 -14.43
C LYS A 267 14.31 -21.23 -14.06
N ASN A 268 13.77 -21.21 -12.83
CA ASN A 268 13.08 -22.39 -12.27
C ASN A 268 11.55 -22.26 -12.28
N GLU A 269 11.02 -21.04 -12.32
CA GLU A 269 9.57 -20.80 -12.22
C GLU A 269 8.98 -20.07 -13.44
N GLY A 270 9.82 -19.39 -14.20
CA GLY A 270 9.45 -18.59 -15.36
C GLY A 270 8.98 -17.17 -15.01
N PRO A 271 8.74 -16.33 -16.04
CA PRO A 271 8.46 -14.90 -15.89
C PRO A 271 7.11 -14.59 -15.22
N THR A 272 6.14 -15.51 -15.26
CA THR A 272 4.85 -15.33 -14.60
C THR A 272 4.95 -15.38 -13.07
N SER A 273 6.04 -15.92 -12.53
CA SER A 273 6.29 -16.00 -11.08
C SER A 273 6.35 -14.64 -10.40
N PHE A 274 6.74 -13.58 -11.13
CA PHE A 274 6.81 -12.20 -10.66
C PHE A 274 5.44 -11.56 -10.39
N PHE A 275 4.35 -12.21 -10.79
CA PHE A 275 2.98 -11.72 -10.57
C PHE A 275 2.19 -12.60 -9.57
N LYS A 276 2.86 -13.54 -8.89
CA LYS A 276 2.23 -14.37 -7.85
C LYS A 276 1.60 -13.49 -6.77
N GLY A 277 0.35 -13.79 -6.43
CA GLY A 277 -0.42 -13.03 -5.44
C GLY A 277 -1.03 -11.72 -5.95
N LEU A 278 -0.88 -11.36 -7.23
CA LEU A 278 -1.52 -10.17 -7.81
C LEU A 278 -3.05 -10.32 -7.88
N THR A 279 -3.56 -11.48 -8.31
CA THR A 279 -5.00 -11.76 -8.45
C THR A 279 -5.81 -11.47 -7.19
N PRO A 280 -5.51 -12.05 -6.00
CA PRO A 280 -6.28 -11.75 -4.79
C PRO A 280 -6.19 -10.28 -4.39
N LYS A 281 -5.08 -9.58 -4.67
CA LYS A 281 -4.96 -8.14 -4.41
C LYS A 281 -5.88 -7.33 -5.32
N LEU A 282 -5.89 -7.61 -6.63
CA LEU A 282 -6.73 -6.89 -7.60
C LEU A 282 -8.22 -7.10 -7.34
N LEU A 283 -8.64 -8.34 -7.07
CA LEU A 283 -10.05 -8.65 -6.75
C LEU A 283 -10.56 -7.87 -5.54
N MET A 284 -9.68 -7.57 -4.59
CA MET A 284 -10.05 -6.91 -3.35
C MET A 284 -9.87 -5.38 -3.39
N THR A 285 -9.30 -4.82 -4.45
CA THR A 285 -9.11 -3.36 -4.59
C THR A 285 -10.43 -2.61 -4.45
N GLY A 286 -11.45 -2.97 -5.24
CA GLY A 286 -12.78 -2.34 -5.18
C GLY A 286 -13.45 -2.49 -3.82
N PRO A 287 -13.68 -3.72 -3.33
CA PRO A 287 -14.29 -3.97 -2.02
C PRO A 287 -13.58 -3.24 -0.86
N LYS A 288 -12.25 -3.22 -0.88
CA LYS A 288 -11.44 -2.53 0.12
C LYS A 288 -11.65 -1.01 0.07
N LEU A 289 -11.73 -0.43 -1.12
CA LEU A 289 -11.99 1.01 -1.28
C LEU A 289 -13.41 1.39 -0.85
N VAL A 290 -14.42 0.57 -1.18
CA VAL A 290 -15.79 0.78 -0.70
C VAL A 290 -15.84 0.77 0.83
N PHE A 291 -15.23 -0.24 1.45
CA PHE A 291 -15.16 -0.33 2.91
C PHE A 291 -14.42 0.87 3.53
N SER A 292 -13.33 1.30 2.91
CA SER A 292 -12.56 2.46 3.37
C SER A 292 -13.36 3.77 3.30
N PHE A 293 -14.14 3.97 2.22
CA PHE A 293 -15.01 5.13 2.08
C PHE A 293 -16.19 5.09 3.05
N TRP A 294 -16.80 3.93 3.26
CA TRP A 294 -17.84 3.76 4.27
C TRP A 294 -17.32 4.08 5.68
N LEU A 295 -16.13 3.60 6.04
CA LEU A 295 -15.48 3.96 7.30
C LEU A 295 -15.19 5.45 7.41
N ALA A 296 -14.71 6.09 6.35
CA ALA A 296 -14.44 7.52 6.36
C ALA A 296 -15.74 8.33 6.57
N GLN A 297 -16.83 7.95 5.92
CA GLN A 297 -18.13 8.63 6.04
C GLN A 297 -18.80 8.42 7.41
N THR A 298 -18.50 7.31 8.10
CA THR A 298 -19.13 6.97 9.39
C THR A 298 -18.26 7.39 10.58
N LEU A 299 -16.97 7.07 10.57
CA LEU A 299 -16.07 7.30 11.70
C LEU A 299 -15.61 8.74 11.83
N ILE A 300 -15.32 9.43 10.72
CA ILE A 300 -14.80 10.82 10.80
C ILE A 300 -15.84 11.76 11.45
N PRO A 301 -17.12 11.76 11.05
CA PRO A 301 -18.13 12.58 11.74
C PRO A 301 -18.35 12.15 13.20
N ALA A 302 -18.32 10.85 13.48
CA ALA A 302 -18.50 10.35 14.84
C ALA A 302 -17.36 10.80 15.78
N PHE A 303 -16.10 10.77 15.34
CA PHE A 303 -14.98 11.27 16.15
C PHE A 303 -14.98 12.80 16.28
N GLY A 304 -15.41 13.54 15.26
CA GLY A 304 -15.54 15.00 15.33
C GLY A 304 -16.63 15.49 16.29
N GLN A 305 -17.51 14.62 16.77
CA GLN A 305 -18.50 14.93 17.82
C GLN A 305 -17.96 14.67 19.23
N VAL A 306 -16.89 13.87 19.36
CA VAL A 306 -16.35 13.39 20.64
C VAL A 306 -15.06 14.11 21.04
N VAL A 307 -14.33 14.69 20.08
CA VAL A 307 -13.01 15.33 20.25
C VAL A 307 -13.00 16.71 19.60
#